data_AF-A0AAD7AJ63-F1
#
_entry.id   AF-A0AAD7AJ63-F1
#
_cell.length_a   1.000
_cell.length_b   1.000
_cell.length_c   1.000
_cell.angle_alpha   90.00
_cell.angle_beta   90.00
_cell.angle_gamma   90.00
#
_symmetry.space_group_name_H-M   'P 1'
#
loop_
_entity.id
_entity.type
_entity.pdbx_description
1 polymer ?
#
loop_
_entity_poly.entity_id
_entity_poly.type
_entity_poly.pdbx_seq_one_letter_code
_entity_poly.pdbx_strand_id
1 'polypeptide(L)' 'LWFNDGTWVLKAGMASSSFRVYGGLFAAHSPVFHDMLEFSQSEDAPTVDGCPVVLLSDAENDLRCFLK' A
#
# COMPACT_ATOMS: atom_id res chain seq x y z
N LEU A 1 -6.01 -11.70 14.21
CA LEU A 1 -5.94 -12.58 13.02
C LEU A 1 -5.21 -11.80 11.94
N TRP A 2 -4.11 -12.34 11.42
CA TRP A 2 -3.49 -11.83 10.20
C TRP A 2 -4.29 -12.42 9.04
N PHE A 3 -5.01 -11.57 8.31
CA PHE A 3 -5.77 -12.03 7.15
C PHE A 3 -4.82 -12.22 5.98
N ASN A 4 -5.07 -13.26 5.20
CA ASN A 4 -4.24 -13.68 4.07
C ASN A 4 -4.29 -12.68 2.88
N ASP A 5 -5.10 -11.61 2.96
CA ASP A 5 -5.24 -10.58 1.91
C ASP A 5 -4.17 -9.48 1.95
N GLY A 6 -2.98 -9.74 2.50
CA GLY A 6 -1.81 -8.87 2.32
C GLY A 6 -1.88 -7.51 3.04
N THR A 7 -1.14 -7.38 4.13
CA THR A 7 -0.91 -6.06 4.77
C THR A 7 0.28 -5.39 4.12
N TRP A 8 0.13 -4.17 3.62
CA TRP A 8 1.10 -3.52 2.75
C TRP A 8 1.58 -2.20 3.31
N VAL A 9 2.69 -1.70 2.79
CA VAL A 9 3.27 -0.44 3.22
C VAL A 9 3.16 0.57 2.08
N LEU A 10 2.36 1.61 2.27
CA LEU A 10 2.29 2.74 1.36
C LEU A 10 3.38 3.74 1.72
N LYS A 11 4.11 4.24 0.73
CA LYS A 11 5.09 5.31 0.91
C LYS A 11 4.71 6.49 0.03
N ALA A 12 4.59 7.66 0.63
CA ALA A 12 4.13 8.86 -0.06
C ALA A 12 5.30 9.59 -0.73
N GLY A 13 5.47 9.41 -2.04
CA GLY A 13 6.47 10.07 -2.86
C GLY A 13 7.89 9.97 -2.29
N MET A 14 8.59 11.11 -2.25
CA MET A 14 9.92 11.22 -1.65
C MET A 14 9.91 11.31 -0.11
N ALA A 15 8.74 11.21 0.55
CA ALA A 15 8.68 11.29 2.00
C ALA A 15 9.29 10.05 2.66
N SER A 16 9.92 10.27 3.81
CA SER A 16 10.45 9.18 4.65
C SER A 16 9.34 8.41 5.39
N SER A 17 8.10 8.92 5.37
CA SER A 17 6.97 8.32 6.05
C SER A 17 6.39 7.15 5.27
N SER A 18 6.16 6.07 6.00
CA SER A 18 5.52 4.85 5.49
C SER A 18 4.28 4.53 6.33
N PHE A 19 3.22 4.13 5.65
CA PHE A 19 1.92 3.85 6.24
C PHE A 19 1.57 2.39 6.01
N ARG A 20 1.36 1.64 7.08
CA ARG A 20 0.95 0.24 6.98
C ARG A 20 -0.57 0.17 6.87
N VAL A 21 -1.05 -0.47 5.82
CA VAL A 21 -2.47 -0.52 5.46
C VAL A 21 -2.92 -1.94 5.15
N TYR A 22 -4.22 -2.20 5.36
CA TYR A 22 -4.80 -3.49 5.01
C TYR A 22 -5.29 -3.47 3.56
N GLY A 23 -4.56 -4.15 2.66
CA GLY A 23 -4.79 -4.12 1.22
C GLY A 23 -6.22 -4.50 0.83
N GLY A 24 -6.78 -5.53 1.46
CA GLY A 24 -8.15 -6.00 1.17
C GLY A 24 -9.23 -4.93 1.29
N LEU A 25 -9.07 -3.94 2.17
CA LEU A 25 -10.03 -2.83 2.28
C LEU A 25 -9.91 -1.87 1.08
N PHE A 26 -8.69 -1.55 0.66
CA PHE A 26 -8.47 -0.64 -0.46
C PHE A 26 -8.86 -1.27 -1.80
N ALA A 27 -8.55 -2.56 -2.00
CA ALA A 27 -9.00 -3.33 -3.17
C ALA A 27 -10.53 -3.36 -3.31
N ALA A 28 -11.26 -3.45 -2.20
CA ALA A 28 -12.73 -3.50 -2.23
C ALA A 28 -13.36 -2.15 -2.61
N HIS A 29 -12.72 -1.04 -2.25
CA HIS A 29 -13.26 0.30 -2.45
C HIS A 29 -12.72 1.00 -3.70
N SER A 30 -11.63 0.52 -4.29
CA SER A 30 -11.06 1.12 -5.49
C SER A 30 -10.34 0.10 -6.39
N PRO A 31 -10.75 0.00 -7.67
CA PRO A 31 -10.12 -0.90 -8.62
C PRO A 31 -8.65 -0.52 -8.92
N VAL A 32 -8.28 0.76 -8.77
CA VAL A 32 -6.88 1.20 -8.95
C VAL A 32 -5.98 0.60 -7.87
N PHE A 33 -6.46 0.58 -6.63
CA PHE A 33 -5.73 -0.05 -5.54
C PHE A 33 -5.74 -1.57 -5.68
N HIS A 34 -6.83 -2.17 -6.19
CA HIS A 34 -6.86 -3.60 -6.51
C HIS A 34 -5.78 -4.00 -7.53
N ASP A 35 -5.64 -3.23 -8.61
CA ASP A 35 -4.65 -3.48 -9.66
C ASP A 35 -3.22 -3.30 -9.12
N MET A 36 -2.96 -2.19 -8.40
CA MET A 36 -1.72 -2.04 -7.63
C MET A 36 -1.51 -3.20 -6.65
N LEU A 37 -2.62 -3.73 -6.11
CA LEU A 37 -2.66 -4.85 -5.18
C LEU A 37 -2.21 -6.18 -5.79
N GLU A 38 -2.47 -6.38 -7.07
CA GLU A 38 -2.00 -7.54 -7.79
C GLU A 38 -0.57 -7.32 -8.31
N PHE A 39 -0.25 -6.13 -8.81
CA PHE A 39 1.06 -5.84 -9.37
C PHE A 39 2.18 -5.85 -8.33
N SER A 40 1.95 -5.32 -7.12
CA SER A 40 3.00 -5.27 -6.09
C SER A 40 3.22 -6.59 -5.35
N GLN A 41 2.46 -7.65 -5.65
CA GLN A 41 2.77 -9.02 -5.19
C GLN A 41 3.79 -9.71 -6.10
N SER A 42 4.16 -9.10 -7.22
CA SER A 42 5.22 -9.59 -8.09
C SER A 42 6.53 -9.70 -7.31
N GLU A 43 7.29 -10.76 -7.56
CA GLU A 43 8.50 -11.17 -6.81
C GLU A 43 9.60 -10.07 -6.76
N ASP A 44 9.52 -9.07 -7.63
CA ASP A 44 10.46 -7.95 -7.76
C ASP A 44 10.05 -6.70 -6.92
N ALA A 45 8.91 -6.74 -6.24
CA ALA A 45 8.42 -5.59 -5.48
C ALA A 45 9.27 -5.33 -4.23
N PRO A 46 9.60 -4.06 -3.92
CA PRO A 46 10.37 -3.74 -2.73
C PRO A 46 9.57 -4.12 -1.47
N THR A 47 10.13 -4.99 -0.64
CA THR A 47 9.48 -5.39 0.63
C THR A 47 10.16 -4.76 1.84
N VAL A 48 9.37 -4.34 2.83
CA VAL A 48 9.82 -3.92 4.16
C VAL A 48 9.20 -4.87 5.18
N ASP A 49 10.02 -5.50 6.02
CA ASP A 49 9.59 -6.49 7.02
C ASP A 49 8.72 -7.62 6.42
N GLY A 50 9.03 -8.05 5.20
CA GLY A 50 8.27 -9.07 4.47
C GLY A 50 6.90 -8.60 3.94
N CYS A 51 6.61 -7.30 4.02
CA CYS A 51 5.41 -6.69 3.43
C CYS A 51 5.78 -5.93 2.16
N PRO A 52 5.04 -6.07 1.05
CA PRO A 52 5.30 -5.30 -0.16
C PRO A 52 5.06 -3.81 0.10
N VAL A 53 5.95 -2.99 -0.47
CA VAL A 53 5.92 -1.54 -0.38
C VAL A 53 5.47 -0.98 -1.71
N VAL A 54 4.43 -0.14 -1.68
CA VAL A 54 3.96 0.60 -2.83
C VAL A 54 4.34 2.05 -2.67
N LEU A 55 5.14 2.56 -3.60
CA LEU A 55 5.45 3.98 -3.69
C LEU A 55 4.32 4.67 -4.46
N LEU A 56 3.60 5.54 -3.78
CA LEU A 56 2.58 6.39 -4.39
C LEU A 56 3.20 7.73 -4.74
N SER A 57 2.78 8.34 -5.85
CA SER A 57 3.27 9.68 -6.21
C SER A 57 2.57 10.81 -5.44
N ASP A 58 1.58 10.46 -4.63
CA ASP A 58 0.79 11.38 -3.83
C ASP A 58 1.61 12.01 -2.69
N ALA A 59 1.17 13.20 -2.26
CA ALA A 59 1.74 13.86 -1.10
C ALA A 59 1.38 13.12 0.19
N GLU A 60 2.27 13.15 1.19
CA GLU A 60 2.02 12.53 2.50
C GLU A 60 0.70 12.99 3.12
N ASN A 61 0.36 14.26 2.99
CA ASN A 61 -0.88 14.80 3.55
C ASN A 61 -2.13 14.27 2.85
N ASP A 62 -2.07 14.07 1.53
CA ASP A 62 -3.19 13.50 0.76
C ASP A 62 -3.40 12.03 1.14
N LEU A 63 -2.31 11.27 1.23
CA LEU A 63 -2.34 9.90 1.70
C LEU A 63 -2.90 9.81 3.13
N ARG A 64 -2.46 10.69 4.02
CA ARG A 64 -2.92 10.74 5.41
C ARG A 64 -4.39 11.14 5.52
N CYS A 65 -4.88 12.02 4.65
CA CYS A 65 -6.30 12.36 4.56
C CYS A 65 -7.12 11.17 4.03
N PHE A 66 -6.59 10.42 3.08
CA PHE A 66 -7.24 9.22 2.53
C PHE A 66 -7.29 8.05 3.51
N LEU A 67 -6.28 7.91 4.39
CA LEU A 67 -6.18 6.84 5.40
C LEU A 67 -6.94 7.12 6.70
N LYS A 68 -7.65 8.25 6.81
CA LYS A 68 -8.35 8.69 8.02
C LYS A 68 -9.83 8.32 7.99
#